data_AF-A0A1X0D9P2-F1
#
_entry.id   AF-A0A1X0D9P2-F1
#
_cell.length_a   1.000
_cell.length_b   1.000
_cell.length_c   1.000
_cell.angle_alpha   90.00
_cell.angle_beta   90.00
_cell.angle_gamma   90.00
#
_symmetry.space_group_name_H-M   'P 1'
#
loop_
_entity.id
_entity.type
_entity.pdbx_description
1 polymer ?
#
loop_
_entity_poly.entity_id
_entity_poly.type
_entity_poly.pdbx_seq_one_letter_code
_entity_poly.pdbx_strand_id
1 'polypeptide(L)'
;MDVMDDFYKHYYGDLAVGYNEYSYMESVGVGSVSLMTGWGDDPFETLCKKYRQQLRKSFREDELPAAIEAHERGEYLELAPTNDGFLWLRSDRINDLLGDGGMEDIKLSFAGSKSTRALRSFVSKQFISPDELKLQAETEKPELLSNLTALHKAGGFGFQLNTIGYVLAKQELDIRFPGNELLVNLVSTEPAEAEVTEN
;
A
#
# COMPACT_ATOMS: atom_id res chain seq x y z
N MET A 1 -9.39 -1.41 -9.29
CA MET A 1 -8.81 -2.62 -9.88
C MET A 1 -8.24 -2.39 -11.27
N ASP A 2 -8.94 -1.72 -12.19
CA ASP A 2 -8.44 -1.50 -13.55
C ASP A 2 -7.08 -0.80 -13.63
N VAL A 3 -6.83 0.23 -12.82
CA VAL A 3 -5.53 0.92 -12.79
C VAL A 3 -4.37 -0.02 -12.40
N MET A 4 -4.61 -0.93 -11.44
CA MET A 4 -3.60 -1.92 -11.04
C MET A 4 -3.37 -2.95 -12.13
N ASP A 5 -4.45 -3.45 -12.74
CA ASP A 5 -4.38 -4.40 -13.85
C ASP A 5 -3.66 -3.79 -15.06
N ASP A 6 -3.99 -2.55 -15.44
CA ASP A 6 -3.34 -1.81 -16.52
C ASP A 6 -1.84 -1.63 -16.31
N PHE A 7 -1.42 -1.45 -15.07
CA PHE A 7 0.00 -1.36 -14.73
C PHE A 7 0.69 -2.73 -14.83
N TYR A 8 0.13 -3.77 -14.19
CA TYR A 8 0.79 -5.06 -14.06
C TYR A 8 0.65 -5.98 -15.27
N LYS A 9 -0.34 -5.78 -16.15
CA LYS A 9 -0.58 -6.63 -17.32
C LYS A 9 0.63 -6.77 -18.24
N HIS A 10 1.50 -5.76 -18.28
CA HIS A 10 2.73 -5.76 -19.07
C HIS A 10 3.79 -6.75 -18.56
N TYR A 11 3.60 -7.29 -17.35
CA TYR A 11 4.54 -8.18 -16.68
C TYR A 11 3.95 -9.56 -16.41
N TYR A 12 2.72 -9.83 -16.86
CA TYR A 12 2.08 -11.14 -16.66
C TYR A 12 2.87 -12.23 -17.36
N GLY A 13 3.36 -13.20 -16.57
CA GLY A 13 4.18 -14.31 -17.07
C GLY A 13 5.65 -13.98 -17.34
N ASP A 14 6.03 -12.69 -17.28
CA ASP A 14 7.41 -12.23 -17.53
C ASP A 14 8.22 -12.01 -16.25
N LEU A 15 7.55 -11.93 -15.09
CA LEU A 15 8.24 -11.82 -13.81
C LEU A 15 8.89 -13.15 -13.46
N ALA A 16 10.08 -13.07 -12.84
CA ALA A 16 10.68 -14.21 -12.18
C ALA A 16 9.68 -14.72 -11.11
N VAL A 17 9.20 -15.94 -11.30
CA VAL A 17 8.22 -16.61 -10.43
C VAL A 17 8.78 -17.89 -9.80
N GLY A 18 10.07 -18.15 -10.00
CA GLY A 18 10.81 -19.22 -9.32
C GLY A 18 11.75 -18.68 -8.24
N TYR A 19 11.76 -19.32 -7.07
CA TYR A 19 12.72 -19.02 -5.99
C TYR A 19 14.18 -19.00 -6.46
N ASN A 20 14.55 -19.93 -7.34
CA ASN A 20 15.91 -20.04 -7.86
C ASN A 20 16.34 -18.81 -8.68
N GLU A 21 15.40 -18.09 -9.28
CA GLU A 21 15.71 -16.89 -10.06
C GLU A 21 16.11 -15.74 -9.12
N TYR A 22 15.37 -15.55 -8.02
CA TYR A 22 15.73 -14.57 -6.99
C TYR A 22 17.02 -14.94 -6.25
N SER A 23 17.22 -16.22 -5.96
CA SER A 23 18.47 -16.71 -5.37
C SER A 23 19.66 -16.48 -6.33
N TYR A 24 19.46 -16.67 -7.63
CA TYR A 24 20.48 -16.33 -8.63
C TYR A 24 20.76 -14.82 -8.66
N MET A 25 19.72 -13.98 -8.73
CA MET A 25 19.85 -12.51 -8.72
C MET A 25 20.60 -12.02 -7.46
N GLU A 26 20.33 -12.63 -6.30
CA GLU A 26 21.07 -12.37 -5.07
C GLU A 26 22.54 -12.77 -5.19
N SER A 27 22.83 -13.96 -5.75
CA SER A 27 24.20 -14.45 -5.92
C SER A 27 25.07 -13.60 -6.86
N VAL A 28 24.45 -12.93 -7.84
CA VAL A 28 25.14 -12.01 -8.76
C VAL A 28 25.15 -10.56 -8.26
N GLY A 29 24.66 -10.32 -7.04
CA GLY A 29 24.70 -9.01 -6.40
C GLY A 29 23.76 -7.97 -7.01
N VAL A 30 22.61 -8.39 -7.53
CA VAL A 30 21.56 -7.50 -8.07
C VAL A 30 20.60 -7.03 -6.96
N GLY A 31 20.54 -7.75 -5.85
CA GLY A 31 19.70 -7.43 -4.71
C GLY A 31 19.86 -8.47 -3.62
N SER A 32 18.97 -8.45 -2.64
CA SER A 32 18.86 -9.48 -1.63
C SER A 32 17.40 -9.69 -1.26
N VAL A 33 17.07 -10.89 -0.79
CA VAL A 33 15.78 -11.11 -0.16
C VAL A 33 15.88 -10.61 1.27
N SER A 34 15.17 -9.54 1.59
CA SER A 34 15.13 -9.05 2.96
C SER A 34 14.26 -9.99 3.81
N LEU A 35 14.91 -10.66 4.76
CA LEU A 35 14.23 -11.47 5.79
C LEU A 35 13.34 -10.59 6.70
N MET A 36 13.58 -9.27 6.77
CA MET A 36 12.79 -8.33 7.59
C MET A 36 11.54 -7.79 6.87
N THR A 37 11.46 -7.87 5.54
CA THR A 37 10.25 -7.47 4.77
C THR A 37 9.47 -8.68 4.25
N GLY A 38 9.65 -9.83 4.90
CA GLY A 38 8.72 -10.95 4.82
C GLY A 38 8.93 -11.86 3.61
N TRP A 39 9.59 -12.99 3.86
CA TRP A 39 8.95 -14.24 3.49
C TRP A 39 7.66 -14.36 4.31
N GLY A 40 6.52 -13.86 3.81
CA GLY A 40 5.23 -14.17 4.41
C GLY A 40 4.16 -13.09 4.52
N ASP A 41 4.45 -11.81 4.24
CA ASP A 41 3.36 -10.82 4.19
C ASP A 41 2.58 -11.03 2.89
N ASP A 42 1.30 -11.37 3.01
CA ASP A 42 0.41 -11.59 1.88
C ASP A 42 0.45 -10.33 0.97
N PRO A 43 0.56 -10.48 -0.36
CA PRO A 43 0.70 -9.34 -1.27
C PRO A 43 -0.46 -8.35 -1.11
N PHE A 44 -1.67 -8.83 -0.77
CA PHE A 44 -2.82 -7.99 -0.51
C PHE A 44 -2.71 -7.24 0.82
N GLU A 45 -2.06 -7.80 1.85
CA GLU A 45 -1.74 -7.06 3.08
C GLU A 45 -0.79 -5.90 2.80
N THR A 46 0.26 -6.14 2.02
CA THR A 46 1.22 -5.09 1.64
C THR A 46 0.55 -3.99 0.82
N LEU A 47 -0.31 -4.37 -0.13
CA LEU A 47 -1.08 -3.41 -0.93
C LEU A 47 -2.06 -2.61 -0.06
N CYS A 48 -2.77 -3.25 0.86
CA CYS A 48 -3.68 -2.58 1.79
C CYS A 48 -2.95 -1.60 2.71
N LYS A 49 -1.73 -1.92 3.16
CA LYS A 49 -0.88 -1.01 3.95
C LYS A 49 -0.44 0.19 3.10
N LYS A 50 0.14 -0.07 1.91
CA LYS A 50 0.75 0.97 1.05
C LYS A 50 -0.28 1.91 0.43
N TYR A 51 -1.42 1.38 -0.02
CA TYR A 51 -2.46 2.13 -0.73
C TYR A 51 -3.71 2.35 0.12
N ARG A 52 -3.57 2.31 1.46
CA ARG A 52 -4.66 2.48 2.43
C ARG A 52 -5.60 3.65 2.11
N GLN A 53 -5.03 4.78 1.67
CA GLN A 53 -5.80 5.97 1.31
C GLN A 53 -6.74 5.75 0.12
N GLN A 54 -6.36 4.92 -0.85
CA GLN A 54 -7.15 4.64 -2.05
C GLN A 54 -8.19 3.55 -1.81
N LEU A 55 -8.02 2.75 -0.75
CA LEU A 55 -8.86 1.61 -0.39
C LEU A 55 -9.92 1.95 0.66
N ARG A 56 -10.27 3.23 0.79
CA ARG A 56 -11.35 3.69 1.66
C ARG A 56 -12.71 3.26 1.11
N LYS A 57 -13.58 2.84 2.00
CA LYS A 57 -15.01 2.65 1.72
C LYS A 57 -15.77 3.92 2.06
N SER A 58 -16.75 4.24 1.24
CA SER A 58 -17.72 5.29 1.53
C SER A 58 -18.87 4.72 2.37
N PHE A 59 -19.39 5.50 3.31
CA PHE A 59 -20.47 5.13 4.21
C PHE A 59 -21.49 6.27 4.31
N ARG A 60 -22.68 5.99 4.82
CA ARG A 60 -23.74 6.98 5.01
C ARG A 60 -23.64 7.68 6.36
N GLU A 61 -24.19 8.89 6.46
CA GLU A 61 -24.23 9.66 7.71
C GLU A 61 -24.97 8.92 8.83
N ASP A 62 -26.02 8.15 8.51
CA ASP A 62 -26.81 7.39 9.48
C ASP A 62 -26.08 6.14 10.03
N GLU A 63 -25.00 5.71 9.38
CA GLU A 63 -24.13 4.64 9.86
C GLU A 63 -23.14 5.12 10.91
N LEU A 64 -22.95 6.44 11.06
CA LEU A 64 -22.03 7.00 12.05
C LEU A 64 -22.54 6.75 13.48
N PRO A 65 -21.67 6.25 14.38
CA PRO A 65 -22.00 6.15 15.79
C PRO A 65 -22.45 7.50 16.38
N ALA A 66 -23.56 7.49 17.13
CA ALA A 66 -24.10 8.69 17.79
C ALA A 66 -23.12 9.36 18.77
N ALA A 67 -22.08 8.64 19.21
CA ALA A 67 -21.03 9.16 20.06
C ALA A 67 -20.06 10.12 19.35
N ILE A 68 -20.12 10.22 18.02
CA ILE A 68 -19.24 11.09 17.23
C ILE A 68 -19.83 12.49 17.17
N GLU A 69 -19.12 13.43 17.79
CA GLU A 69 -19.45 14.86 17.85
C GLU A 69 -19.25 15.55 16.50
N ALA A 70 -19.99 16.65 16.27
CA ALA A 70 -20.01 17.35 14.99
C ALA A 70 -18.65 17.93 14.59
N HIS A 71 -17.80 18.31 15.55
CA HIS A 71 -16.46 18.83 15.25
C HIS A 71 -15.56 17.74 14.64
N GLU A 72 -15.56 16.52 15.21
CA GLU A 72 -14.79 15.40 14.64
C GLU A 72 -15.29 15.04 13.24
N ARG A 73 -16.60 15.13 12.99
CA ARG A 73 -17.16 14.90 11.65
C ARG A 73 -16.62 15.91 10.65
N GLY A 74 -16.65 17.20 10.98
CA GLY A 74 -16.16 18.26 10.09
C GLY A 74 -14.63 18.26 9.91
N GLU A 75 -13.90 17.74 10.88
CA GLU A 75 -12.44 17.69 10.84
C GLU A 75 -11.93 16.52 9.97
N TYR A 76 -12.53 15.33 10.12
CA TYR A 76 -12.01 14.09 9.54
C TYR A 76 -12.79 13.58 8.32
N LEU A 77 -14.05 13.96 8.14
CA LEU A 77 -14.91 13.40 7.10
C LEU A 77 -15.17 14.43 5.99
N GLU A 78 -15.35 13.92 4.78
CA GLU A 78 -15.76 14.72 3.62
C GLU A 78 -16.73 13.92 2.74
N LEU A 79 -17.45 14.62 1.86
CA LEU A 79 -18.36 13.99 0.90
C LEU A 79 -17.57 13.20 -0.14
N ALA A 80 -18.00 11.97 -0.39
CA ALA A 80 -17.43 11.14 -1.43
C ALA A 80 -17.75 11.75 -2.81
N PRO A 81 -16.76 11.98 -3.68
CA PRO A 81 -16.96 12.66 -4.97
C PRO A 81 -17.77 11.84 -5.97
N THR A 82 -17.83 10.52 -5.79
CA THR A 82 -18.45 9.57 -6.71
C THR A 82 -19.82 9.08 -6.26
N ASN A 83 -20.21 9.33 -5.00
CA ASN A 83 -21.45 8.81 -4.41
C ASN A 83 -22.19 9.92 -3.67
N ASP A 84 -23.25 10.46 -4.30
CA ASP A 84 -24.09 11.50 -3.71
C ASP A 84 -24.64 11.06 -2.34
N GLY A 85 -24.36 11.87 -1.32
CA GLY A 85 -24.82 11.65 0.06
C GLY A 85 -24.00 10.65 0.88
N PHE A 86 -22.90 10.11 0.34
CA PHE A 86 -21.96 9.30 1.10
C PHE A 86 -20.78 10.14 1.60
N LEU A 87 -20.23 9.72 2.74
CA LEU A 87 -19.02 10.25 3.34
C LEU A 87 -17.87 9.25 3.24
N TRP A 88 -16.66 9.76 3.31
CA TRP A 88 -15.47 8.97 3.53
C TRP A 88 -14.46 9.74 4.39
N LEU A 89 -13.42 9.04 4.85
CA LEU A 89 -12.33 9.66 5.60
C LEU A 89 -11.46 10.51 4.67
N ARG A 90 -11.18 11.76 5.07
CA ARG A 90 -10.27 12.64 4.34
C ARG A 90 -8.87 12.03 4.23
N SER A 91 -8.27 12.11 3.04
CA SER A 91 -6.93 11.55 2.78
C SER A 91 -5.82 12.13 3.65
N ASP A 92 -5.87 13.44 3.91
CA ASP A 92 -4.88 14.17 4.69
C ASP A 92 -4.97 13.88 6.20
N ARG A 93 -6.08 13.28 6.67
CA ARG A 93 -6.32 13.01 8.09
C ARG A 93 -6.24 11.53 8.47
N ILE A 94 -5.90 10.65 7.53
CA ILE A 94 -5.87 9.21 7.79
C ILE A 94 -4.82 8.85 8.83
N ASN A 95 -3.60 9.33 8.63
CA ASN A 95 -2.49 9.00 9.52
C ASN A 95 -2.66 9.69 10.88
N ASP A 96 -3.22 10.90 10.91
CA ASP A 96 -3.58 11.60 12.15
C ASP A 96 -4.54 10.76 13.02
N LEU A 97 -5.54 10.12 12.37
CA LEU A 97 -6.57 9.36 13.08
C LEU A 97 -6.15 7.91 13.39
N LEU A 98 -5.49 7.24 12.44
CA LEU A 98 -5.25 5.79 12.46
C LEU A 98 -3.79 5.41 12.70
N GLY A 99 -2.86 6.36 12.68
CA GLY A 99 -1.43 6.08 12.70
C GLY A 99 -0.88 5.66 11.33
N ASP A 100 0.44 5.59 11.25
CA ASP A 100 1.19 5.24 10.05
C ASP A 100 1.64 3.76 10.01
N GLY A 101 1.30 2.97 11.03
CA GLY A 101 1.77 1.59 11.19
C GLY A 101 3.00 1.46 12.08
N GLY A 102 3.50 2.56 12.66
CA GLY A 102 4.67 2.59 13.54
C GLY A 102 4.40 2.16 14.98
N MET A 103 5.45 2.13 15.81
CA MET A 103 5.34 1.79 17.24
C MET A 103 4.43 2.73 18.04
N GLU A 104 4.15 3.94 17.52
CA GLU A 104 3.32 4.94 18.20
C GLU A 104 1.81 4.64 18.10
N ASP A 105 1.40 3.73 17.21
CA ASP A 105 0.00 3.37 16.96
C ASP A 105 -0.71 2.78 18.19
N ILE A 106 0.04 2.07 19.04
CA ILE A 106 -0.49 1.52 20.30
C ILE A 106 -0.90 2.66 21.24
N LYS A 107 -0.12 3.75 21.30
CA LYS A 107 -0.47 4.93 22.11
C LYS A 107 -1.65 5.68 21.50
N LEU A 108 -1.67 5.81 20.18
CA LEU A 108 -2.78 6.41 19.44
C LEU A 108 -4.10 5.71 19.74
N SER A 109 -4.14 4.38 19.81
CA SER A 109 -5.38 3.61 20.03
C SER A 109 -6.17 4.03 21.29
N PHE A 110 -5.48 4.47 22.35
CA PHE A 110 -6.09 4.98 23.59
C PHE A 110 -6.10 6.52 23.69
N ALA A 111 -5.45 7.24 22.78
CA ALA A 111 -5.44 8.69 22.77
C ALA A 111 -6.75 9.29 22.22
N GLY A 112 -7.03 10.54 22.61
CA GLY A 112 -8.17 11.33 22.13
C GLY A 112 -9.43 11.24 22.99
N SER A 113 -10.44 12.01 22.59
CA SER A 113 -11.75 12.05 23.25
C SER A 113 -12.54 10.75 23.01
N LYS A 114 -13.64 10.55 23.74
CA LYS A 114 -14.57 9.44 23.49
C LYS A 114 -15.10 9.47 22.05
N SER A 115 -15.35 10.67 21.52
CA SER A 115 -15.78 10.90 20.14
C SER A 115 -14.70 10.47 19.15
N THR A 116 -13.46 10.92 19.32
CA THR A 116 -12.32 10.56 18.45
C THR A 116 -12.06 9.05 18.44
N ARG A 117 -12.14 8.37 19.60
CA ARG A 117 -11.99 6.91 19.66
C ARG A 117 -13.13 6.17 18.97
N ALA A 118 -14.36 6.67 19.10
CA ALA A 118 -15.52 6.10 18.41
C ALA A 118 -15.37 6.23 16.89
N LEU A 119 -14.94 7.41 16.41
CA LEU A 119 -14.65 7.65 15.00
C LEU A 119 -13.52 6.71 14.50
N ARG A 120 -12.41 6.64 15.22
CA ARG A 120 -11.28 5.73 14.90
C ARG A 120 -11.74 4.29 14.75
N SER A 121 -12.52 3.79 15.71
CA SER A 121 -12.99 2.40 15.72
C SER A 121 -14.00 2.11 14.59
N PHE A 122 -14.81 3.09 14.22
CA PHE A 122 -15.73 2.96 13.09
C PHE A 122 -14.95 2.96 11.77
N VAL A 123 -14.12 3.98 11.55
CA VAL A 123 -13.44 4.19 10.27
C VAL A 123 -12.37 3.14 9.99
N SER A 124 -11.75 2.53 11.01
CA SER A 124 -10.82 1.41 10.80
C SER A 124 -11.46 0.21 10.10
N LYS A 125 -12.79 0.07 10.17
CA LYS A 125 -13.57 -0.96 9.47
C LYS A 125 -14.04 -0.52 8.08
N GLN A 126 -13.89 0.76 7.75
CA GLN A 126 -14.29 1.37 6.48
C GLN A 126 -13.14 1.39 5.47
N PHE A 127 -12.33 0.34 5.46
CA PHE A 127 -11.31 0.08 4.45
C PHE A 127 -11.54 -1.29 3.84
N ILE A 128 -11.10 -1.48 2.60
CA ILE A 128 -11.06 -2.79 1.96
C ILE A 128 -10.01 -3.64 2.67
N SER A 129 -10.44 -4.78 3.20
CA SER A 129 -9.55 -5.75 3.84
C SER A 129 -8.73 -6.51 2.78
N PRO A 130 -7.60 -7.13 3.17
CA PRO A 130 -6.82 -7.98 2.26
C PRO A 130 -7.68 -9.10 1.63
N ASP A 131 -8.54 -9.74 2.41
CA ASP A 131 -9.43 -10.80 1.94
C ASP A 131 -10.47 -10.29 0.93
N GLU A 132 -11.05 -9.10 1.17
CA GLU A 132 -11.98 -8.48 0.25
C GLU A 132 -11.30 -8.08 -1.06
N LEU A 133 -10.09 -7.51 -0.97
CA LEU A 133 -9.31 -7.12 -2.15
C LEU A 133 -8.92 -8.36 -2.98
N LYS A 134 -8.58 -9.46 -2.30
CA LYS A 134 -8.28 -10.75 -2.95
C LYS A 134 -9.50 -11.35 -3.63
N LEU A 135 -10.66 -11.36 -2.96
CA LEU A 135 -11.92 -11.83 -3.55
C LEU A 135 -12.32 -10.98 -4.76
N GLN A 136 -12.14 -9.67 -4.67
CA GLN A 136 -12.38 -8.75 -5.79
C GLN A 136 -11.44 -9.05 -6.96
N ALA A 137 -10.15 -9.27 -6.69
CA ALA A 137 -9.17 -9.68 -7.70
C ALA A 137 -9.53 -11.02 -8.35
N GLU A 138 -9.96 -12.01 -7.56
CA GLU A 138 -10.40 -13.31 -8.06
C GLU A 138 -11.60 -13.18 -9.02
N THR A 139 -12.54 -12.31 -8.68
CA THR A 139 -13.78 -12.13 -9.44
C THR A 139 -13.59 -11.27 -10.69
N GLU A 140 -12.87 -10.17 -10.57
CA GLU A 140 -12.77 -9.15 -11.63
C GLU A 140 -11.54 -9.34 -12.51
N LYS A 141 -10.40 -9.75 -11.93
CA LYS A 141 -9.07 -9.76 -12.57
C LYS A 141 -8.26 -11.00 -12.18
N PRO A 142 -8.70 -12.23 -12.55
CA PRO A 142 -8.07 -13.47 -12.10
C PRO A 142 -6.61 -13.61 -12.56
N GLU A 143 -6.24 -13.03 -13.70
CA GLU A 143 -4.85 -13.02 -14.19
C GLU A 143 -3.93 -12.19 -13.29
N LEU A 144 -4.40 -11.02 -12.82
CA LEU A 144 -3.70 -10.20 -11.83
C LEU A 144 -3.46 -10.99 -10.54
N LEU A 145 -4.51 -11.64 -10.03
CA LEU A 145 -4.41 -12.48 -8.83
C LEU A 145 -3.38 -13.60 -9.01
N SER A 146 -3.44 -14.30 -10.14
CA SER A 146 -2.50 -15.39 -10.47
C SER A 146 -1.07 -14.88 -10.49
N ASN A 147 -0.82 -13.75 -11.15
CA ASN A 147 0.51 -13.16 -11.25
C ASN A 147 1.06 -12.70 -9.88
N LEU A 148 0.26 -11.99 -9.08
CA LEU A 148 0.67 -11.56 -7.73
C LEU A 148 0.95 -12.76 -6.81
N THR A 149 0.13 -13.81 -6.90
CA THR A 149 0.31 -15.03 -6.12
C THR A 149 1.59 -15.78 -6.53
N ALA A 150 1.86 -15.86 -7.83
CA ALA A 150 3.07 -16.49 -8.35
C ALA A 150 4.33 -15.70 -7.93
N LEU A 151 4.29 -14.37 -8.06
CA LEU A 151 5.37 -13.49 -7.62
C LEU A 151 5.65 -13.61 -6.11
N HIS A 152 4.60 -13.67 -5.29
CA HIS A 152 4.72 -13.86 -3.85
C HIS A 152 5.35 -15.23 -3.51
N LYS A 153 4.86 -16.32 -4.11
CA LYS A 153 5.44 -17.67 -3.91
C LYS A 153 6.92 -17.76 -4.30
N ALA A 154 7.34 -16.94 -5.24
CA ALA A 154 8.73 -16.88 -5.69
C ALA A 154 9.66 -16.09 -4.75
N GLY A 155 9.10 -15.33 -3.80
CA GLY A 155 9.84 -14.41 -2.94
C GLY A 155 10.04 -13.02 -3.55
N GLY A 156 9.41 -12.72 -4.69
CA GLY A 156 9.61 -11.45 -5.41
C GLY A 156 9.14 -10.21 -4.64
N PHE A 157 8.13 -10.33 -3.76
CA PHE A 157 7.68 -9.23 -2.91
C PHE A 157 8.70 -8.81 -1.84
N GLY A 158 9.52 -9.75 -1.37
CA GLY A 158 10.57 -9.51 -0.38
C GLY A 158 11.93 -9.17 -1.00
N PHE A 159 12.04 -9.19 -2.33
CA PHE A 159 13.30 -8.94 -3.01
C PHE A 159 13.57 -7.45 -3.15
N GLN A 160 14.65 -6.98 -2.53
CA GLN A 160 15.06 -5.60 -2.57
C GLN A 160 16.25 -5.46 -3.52
N LEU A 161 16.07 -4.66 -4.58
CA LEU A 161 17.17 -4.30 -5.46
C LEU A 161 18.19 -3.47 -4.69
N ASN A 162 19.47 -3.74 -4.91
CA ASN A 162 20.53 -2.85 -4.47
C ASN A 162 20.83 -1.82 -5.57
N THR A 163 21.81 -0.94 -5.34
CA THR A 163 22.17 0.12 -6.31
C THR A 163 22.44 -0.41 -7.71
N ILE A 164 23.13 -1.56 -7.84
CA ILE A 164 23.42 -2.18 -9.14
C ILE A 164 22.12 -2.68 -9.77
N GLY A 165 21.28 -3.36 -9.01
CA GLY A 165 19.98 -3.84 -9.50
C GLY A 165 19.07 -2.71 -9.98
N TYR A 166 19.05 -1.58 -9.29
CA TYR A 166 18.30 -0.39 -9.73
C TYR A 166 18.83 0.17 -11.05
N VAL A 167 20.15 0.25 -11.24
CA VAL A 167 20.74 0.71 -12.50
C VAL A 167 20.37 -0.22 -13.65
N LEU A 168 20.43 -1.53 -13.45
CA LEU A 168 20.08 -2.52 -14.47
C LEU A 168 18.58 -2.48 -14.80
N ALA A 169 17.72 -2.41 -13.78
CA ALA A 169 16.28 -2.27 -13.96
C ALA A 169 15.93 -0.98 -14.72
N LYS A 170 16.65 0.12 -14.44
CA LYS A 170 16.50 1.38 -15.17
C LYS A 170 16.83 1.24 -16.64
N GLN A 171 17.99 0.66 -16.95
CA GLN A 171 18.41 0.47 -18.34
C GLN A 171 17.39 -0.37 -19.13
N GLU A 172 16.90 -1.45 -18.53
CA GLU A 172 15.90 -2.30 -19.19
C GLU A 172 14.56 -1.57 -19.40
N LEU A 173 14.11 -0.80 -18.41
CA LEU A 173 12.90 0.01 -18.54
C LEU A 173 13.06 1.11 -19.59
N ASP A 174 14.21 1.78 -19.66
CA ASP A 174 14.50 2.80 -20.68
C ASP A 174 14.52 2.21 -22.09
N ILE A 175 14.98 0.95 -22.25
CA ILE A 175 14.98 0.22 -23.52
C ILE A 175 13.57 -0.20 -23.92
N ARG A 176 12.81 -0.82 -23.00
CA ARG A 176 11.46 -1.32 -23.29
C ARG A 176 10.42 -0.21 -23.38
N PHE A 177 10.60 0.87 -22.62
CA PHE A 177 9.68 1.98 -22.48
C PHE A 177 10.43 3.32 -22.54
N PRO A 178 10.87 3.77 -23.72
CA PRO A 178 11.58 5.04 -23.86
C PRO A 178 10.76 6.22 -23.33
N GLY A 179 11.36 7.01 -22.42
CA GLY A 179 10.71 8.19 -21.80
C GLY A 179 9.91 7.90 -20.53
N ASN A 180 10.09 6.72 -19.92
CA ASN A 180 9.41 6.34 -18.69
C ASN A 180 10.04 7.01 -17.44
N GLU A 181 9.21 7.63 -16.59
CA GLU A 181 9.64 8.29 -15.34
C GLU A 181 9.44 7.44 -14.07
N LEU A 182 9.01 6.18 -14.19
CA LEU A 182 8.64 5.32 -13.05
C LEU A 182 9.75 5.19 -11.99
N LEU A 183 11.01 5.10 -12.40
CA LEU A 183 12.13 4.98 -11.46
C LEU A 183 12.59 6.31 -10.87
N VAL A 184 12.34 7.44 -11.55
CA VAL A 184 12.60 8.78 -10.99
C VAL A 184 11.78 8.99 -9.72
N ASN A 185 10.57 8.45 -9.67
CA ASN A 185 9.69 8.51 -8.51
C ASN A 185 10.01 7.46 -7.41
N LEU A 186 10.67 6.35 -7.75
CA LEU A 186 11.01 5.28 -6.78
C LEU A 186 12.31 5.56 -6.01
N VAL A 187 13.31 6.19 -6.64
CA VAL A 187 14.56 6.59 -5.96
C VAL A 187 14.33 7.75 -4.99
N SER A 188 13.27 8.54 -5.19
CA SER A 188 12.89 9.64 -4.30
C SER A 188 12.26 9.18 -2.97
N THR A 189 12.23 7.87 -2.68
CA THR A 189 11.74 7.30 -1.41
C THR A 189 12.86 6.80 -0.48
N GLU A 190 14.12 7.17 -0.71
CA GLU A 190 15.08 7.15 0.38
C GLU A 190 14.59 8.11 1.47
N PRO A 191 14.53 7.70 2.75
CA PRO A 191 14.26 8.63 3.82
C PRO A 191 15.32 9.71 3.71
N ALA A 192 14.92 10.98 3.64
CA ALA A 192 15.85 12.08 3.81
C ALA A 192 16.67 11.76 5.06
N GLU A 193 17.97 11.50 4.89
CA GLU A 193 18.88 11.38 6.01
C GLU A 193 18.65 12.64 6.85
N ALA A 194 18.11 12.46 8.06
CA ALA A 194 17.94 13.55 8.98
C ALA A 194 19.33 14.17 9.14
N GLU A 195 19.52 15.37 8.61
CA GLU A 195 20.70 16.17 8.88
C GLU A 195 20.83 16.23 10.41
N VAL A 196 21.81 15.52 10.94
CA VAL A 196 22.23 15.67 12.32
C VAL A 196 22.87 17.04 12.41
N THR A 197 22.06 18.05 12.66
CA THR A 197 22.57 19.35 13.11
C THR A 197 22.99 19.18 14.57
N GLU A 198 24.28 18.91 14.79
CA GLU A 198 24.92 19.17 16.07
C GLU A 198 24.88 20.69 16.34
N ASN A 199 24.29 21.07 17.47
CA ASN A 199 24.55 22.33 18.17
C ASN A 199 24.44 22.08 19.68
#